data_AF-A0A016S8G2-F1
#
_entry.id   AF-A0A016S8G2-F1
#
_cell.length_a   1.000
_cell.length_b   1.000
_cell.length_c   1.000
_cell.angle_alpha   90.00
_cell.angle_beta   90.00
_cell.angle_gamma   90.00
#
_symmetry.space_group_name_H-M   'P 1'
#
loop_
_entity.id
_entity.type
_entity.pdbx_description
1 polymer ?
#
loop_
_entity_poly.entity_id
_entity_poly.type
_entity_poly.pdbx_seq_one_letter_code
_entity_poly.pdbx_strand_id
1 'polypeptide(L)'
;MIISFEFLGALDVHHDVEAGTVSSNYLAVFTNEMKRYRTSFRKLFCHDWVCVPLVYTQVAALATYSFFVFCLLGRQHFDSDDEFDTVFPIFTVVQFLFYVGWFKVGQDLMRPFGLDDDDIELSYILDRNLVISFAIVDCLQADQPRQFPFCTLIQYSSCDFYLGQTMGPDLR
;
A
#
# COMPACT_ATOMS: atom_id res chain seq x y z
N MET A 1 -21.21 4.92 8.43
CA MET A 1 -20.23 3.84 8.64
C MET A 1 -19.07 4.26 9.54
N ILE A 2 -18.35 5.34 9.23
CA ILE A 2 -17.24 5.85 10.07
C ILE A 2 -17.66 6.23 11.51
N ILE A 3 -18.84 6.83 11.67
CA ILE A 3 -19.36 7.30 12.97
C ILE A 3 -19.80 6.09 13.84
N SER A 4 -20.14 4.96 13.23
CA SER A 4 -20.63 3.77 13.93
C SER A 4 -19.54 3.04 14.71
N PHE A 5 -18.28 3.05 14.23
CA PHE A 5 -17.16 2.38 14.91
C PHE A 5 -16.67 3.12 16.15
N GLU A 6 -16.79 4.46 16.17
CA GLU A 6 -16.38 5.27 17.33
C GLU A 6 -17.36 5.11 18.49
N PHE A 7 -18.66 4.98 18.18
CA PHE A 7 -19.70 4.78 19.18
C PHE A 7 -19.69 3.37 19.77
N LEU A 8 -19.45 2.34 18.94
CA LEU A 8 -19.39 0.95 19.40
C LEU A 8 -18.15 0.69 20.27
N GLY A 9 -16.97 1.19 19.87
CA GLY A 9 -15.74 1.03 20.66
C GLY A 9 -15.72 1.85 21.96
N ALA A 10 -16.47 2.96 22.04
CA ALA A 10 -16.61 3.71 23.29
C ALA A 10 -17.60 3.04 24.26
N LEU A 11 -18.66 2.40 23.75
CA LEU A 11 -19.64 1.69 24.59
C LEU A 11 -19.07 0.41 25.20
N ASP A 12 -18.33 -0.37 24.41
CA ASP A 12 -17.79 -1.68 24.83
C ASP A 12 -16.71 -1.53 25.92
N VAL A 13 -15.83 -0.53 25.75
CA VAL A 13 -14.77 -0.24 26.73
C VAL A 13 -15.33 0.24 28.08
N HIS A 14 -16.45 0.97 28.08
CA HIS A 14 -17.08 1.41 29.34
C HIS A 14 -17.75 0.27 30.08
N HIS A 15 -18.38 -0.68 29.36
CA HIS A 15 -19.06 -1.82 29.97
C HIS A 15 -18.06 -2.87 30.52
N ASP A 16 -16.94 -3.10 29.84
CA ASP A 16 -15.91 -4.07 30.29
C ASP A 16 -15.07 -3.57 31.48
N VAL A 17 -14.93 -2.26 31.63
CA VAL A 17 -14.27 -1.65 32.81
C VAL A 17 -15.16 -1.76 34.05
N GLU A 18 -16.48 -1.64 33.89
CA GLU A 18 -17.45 -1.84 34.99
C GLU A 18 -17.60 -3.32 35.38
N ALA A 19 -17.39 -4.25 34.45
CA ALA A 19 -17.45 -5.70 34.70
C ALA A 19 -16.20 -6.26 35.43
N GLY A 20 -15.11 -5.49 35.56
CA GLY A 20 -13.91 -5.87 36.30
C GLY A 20 -13.08 -7.00 35.68
N THR A 21 -13.36 -7.36 34.42
CA THR A 21 -12.84 -8.55 33.73
C THR A 21 -11.42 -8.37 33.17
N VAL A 22 -10.97 -7.13 32.93
CA VAL A 22 -9.67 -6.83 32.28
C VAL A 22 -9.01 -5.62 32.91
N SER A 23 -7.68 -5.68 33.13
CA SER A 23 -6.91 -4.56 33.67
C SER A 23 -6.92 -3.36 32.69
N SER A 24 -7.36 -2.21 33.20
CA SER A 24 -7.55 -0.95 32.47
C SER A 24 -6.35 -0.55 31.59
N ASN A 25 -5.13 -0.88 32.02
CA ASN A 25 -3.90 -0.60 31.28
C ASN A 25 -3.81 -1.38 29.95
N TYR A 26 -4.19 -2.66 29.93
CA TYR A 26 -4.15 -3.48 28.71
C TYR A 26 -5.25 -3.08 27.73
N LEU A 27 -6.45 -2.76 28.25
CA LEU A 27 -7.56 -2.23 27.45
C LEU A 27 -7.20 -0.89 26.80
N ALA A 28 -6.51 -0.01 27.51
CA ALA A 28 -6.04 1.27 26.98
C ALA A 28 -5.03 1.08 25.84
N VAL A 29 -4.06 0.17 26.01
CA VAL A 29 -3.07 -0.16 24.96
C VAL A 29 -3.75 -0.78 23.73
N PHE A 30 -4.62 -1.76 23.93
CA PHE A 30 -5.37 -2.39 22.84
C PHE A 30 -6.24 -1.38 22.06
N THR A 31 -6.97 -0.53 22.77
CA THR A 31 -7.79 0.53 22.17
C THR A 31 -6.93 1.53 21.39
N ASN A 32 -5.72 1.83 21.89
CA ASN A 32 -4.78 2.70 21.18
C ASN A 32 -4.29 2.07 19.87
N GLU A 33 -3.96 0.78 19.87
CA GLU A 33 -3.56 0.06 18.64
C GLU A 33 -4.71 -0.04 17.63
N MET A 34 -5.94 -0.31 18.07
CA MET A 34 -7.12 -0.27 17.19
C MET A 34 -7.35 1.12 16.57
N LYS A 35 -7.17 2.19 17.35
CA LYS A 35 -7.27 3.57 16.84
C LYS A 35 -6.20 3.86 15.78
N ARG A 36 -4.98 3.35 15.98
CA ARG A 36 -3.87 3.47 15.02
C ARG A 36 -4.16 2.72 13.71
N TYR A 37 -4.70 1.50 13.80
CA TYR A 37 -5.16 0.74 12.63
C TYR A 37 -6.27 1.49 11.87
N ARG A 38 -7.31 1.95 12.58
CA ARG A 38 -8.41 2.74 12.00
C ARG A 38 -7.93 4.00 11.30
N THR A 39 -6.96 4.70 11.88
CA THR A 39 -6.42 5.93 11.29
C THR A 39 -5.66 5.64 9.99
N SER A 40 -4.95 4.52 9.94
CA SER A 40 -4.24 4.07 8.74
C SER A 40 -5.21 3.70 7.61
N PHE A 41 -6.27 2.95 7.93
CA PHE A 41 -7.32 2.61 6.96
C PHE A 41 -8.09 3.85 6.48
N ARG A 42 -8.32 4.82 7.36
CA ARG A 42 -8.93 6.10 6.98
C ARG A 42 -8.08 6.88 5.99
N LYS A 43 -6.75 6.91 6.17
CA LYS A 43 -5.85 7.56 5.20
C LYS A 43 -5.96 6.91 3.83
N LEU A 44 -5.99 5.59 3.78
CA LEU A 44 -6.19 4.82 2.55
C LEU A 44 -7.52 5.16 1.89
N PHE A 45 -8.62 5.18 2.65
CA PHE A 45 -9.93 5.59 2.15
C PHE A 45 -9.94 7.03 1.64
N CYS A 46 -9.25 7.96 2.32
CA CYS A 46 -9.17 9.35 1.86
C CYS A 46 -8.39 9.49 0.55
N HIS A 47 -7.38 8.65 0.31
CA HIS A 47 -6.65 8.63 -0.96
C HIS A 47 -7.52 8.15 -2.14
N ASP A 48 -8.44 7.21 -1.90
CA ASP A 48 -9.41 6.76 -2.89
C ASP A 48 -10.58 7.75 -3.06
N TRP A 49 -11.06 8.33 -1.95
CA TRP A 49 -12.18 9.26 -1.95
C TRP A 49 -11.87 10.60 -2.62
N VAL A 50 -10.66 11.14 -2.38
CA VAL A 50 -10.22 12.41 -2.97
C VAL A 50 -9.28 12.12 -4.14
N CYS A 51 -9.88 11.78 -5.27
CA CYS A 51 -9.15 11.67 -6.54
C CYS A 51 -8.62 13.03 -6.99
N VAL A 52 -7.51 13.02 -7.74
CA VAL A 52 -7.01 14.20 -8.45
C VAL A 52 -8.13 14.77 -9.34
N PRO A 53 -8.38 16.09 -9.31
CA PRO A 53 -9.43 16.69 -10.13
C PRO A 53 -9.29 16.31 -11.60
N LEU A 54 -10.39 15.87 -12.21
CA LEU A 54 -10.41 15.40 -13.60
C LEU A 54 -9.86 16.45 -14.58
N VAL A 55 -10.10 17.73 -14.30
CA VAL A 55 -9.61 18.83 -15.13
C VAL A 55 -8.08 18.88 -15.21
N TYR A 56 -7.35 18.44 -14.18
CA TYR A 56 -5.89 18.47 -14.20
C TYR A 56 -5.31 17.45 -15.16
N THR A 57 -5.85 16.23 -15.16
CA THR A 57 -5.42 15.19 -16.11
C THR A 57 -5.87 15.53 -17.53
N GLN A 58 -7.04 16.16 -17.69
CA GLN A 58 -7.53 16.64 -18.98
C GLN A 58 -6.64 17.75 -19.58
N VAL A 59 -6.25 18.75 -18.79
CA VAL A 59 -5.38 19.83 -19.26
C VAL A 59 -4.00 19.28 -19.62
N ALA A 60 -3.44 18.37 -18.82
CA ALA A 60 -2.17 17.73 -19.12
C ALA A 60 -2.23 16.86 -20.40
N ALA A 61 -3.33 16.12 -20.61
CA ALA A 61 -3.56 15.36 -21.83
C ALA A 61 -3.65 16.28 -23.06
N LEU A 62 -4.44 17.35 -22.96
CA LEU A 62 -4.62 18.31 -24.04
C LEU A 62 -3.30 19.01 -24.40
N ALA A 63 -2.51 19.41 -23.41
CA ALA A 63 -1.19 20.00 -23.64
C ALA A 63 -0.23 19.04 -24.36
N THR A 64 -0.15 17.78 -23.90
CA THR A 64 0.74 16.77 -24.48
C THR A 64 0.34 16.40 -25.92
N TYR A 65 -0.95 16.19 -26.17
CA TYR A 65 -1.44 15.83 -27.50
C TYR A 65 -1.42 17.00 -28.48
N SER A 66 -1.79 18.21 -28.05
CA SER A 66 -1.72 19.40 -28.93
C SER A 66 -0.29 19.72 -29.34
N PHE A 67 0.68 19.62 -28.43
CA PHE A 67 2.10 19.76 -28.74
C PHE A 67 2.53 18.80 -29.86
N PHE A 68 2.10 17.53 -29.79
CA PHE A 68 2.41 16.55 -30.83
C PHE A 68 1.73 16.86 -32.16
N VAL A 69 0.46 17.29 -32.16
CA VAL A 69 -0.25 17.71 -33.38
C VAL A 69 0.49 18.86 -34.08
N PHE A 70 0.95 19.86 -33.33
CA PHE A 70 1.76 20.95 -33.91
C PHE A 70 3.12 20.46 -34.42
N CYS A 71 3.77 19.52 -33.74
CA CYS A 71 5.01 18.92 -34.24
C CYS A 71 4.79 18.09 -35.50
N LEU A 72 3.66 17.38 -35.61
CA LEU A 72 3.30 16.59 -36.78
C LEU A 72 3.07 17.45 -38.03
N LEU A 73 2.46 18.63 -37.88
CA LEU A 73 2.22 19.56 -38.99
C LEU A 73 3.43 20.45 -39.29
N GLY A 74 4.13 20.91 -38.26
CA GLY A 74 5.22 21.89 -38.39
C GLY A 74 6.57 21.29 -38.74
N ARG A 75 6.79 19.98 -38.53
CA ARG A 75 8.05 19.29 -38.85
C ARG A 75 7.96 18.43 -40.11
N GLN A 76 6.91 18.61 -40.92
CA GLN A 76 6.83 17.99 -42.25
C GLN A 76 7.81 18.72 -43.18
N HIS A 77 8.69 17.97 -43.83
CA HIS A 77 9.60 18.53 -44.83
C HIS A 77 8.83 18.64 -46.15
N PHE A 78 8.37 19.85 -46.48
CA PHE A 78 7.73 20.12 -47.76
C PHE A 78 8.80 20.62 -48.73
N ASP A 79 9.32 19.69 -49.53
CA ASP A 79 10.08 19.93 -50.75
C ASP A 79 11.39 20.73 -50.58
N SER A 80 12.52 20.06 -50.79
CA SER A 80 13.81 20.72 -50.97
C SER A 80 14.66 19.82 -51.84
N ASP A 81 15.19 20.37 -52.94
CA ASP A 81 16.21 19.78 -53.83
C ASP A 81 17.55 19.48 -53.10
N ASP A 82 17.56 19.43 -51.77
CA ASP A 82 18.68 19.14 -50.90
C ASP A 82 18.60 17.68 -50.40
N GLU A 83 19.76 17.03 -50.44
CA GLU A 83 20.03 15.59 -50.46
C GLU A 83 19.55 14.75 -49.25
N PHE A 84 18.78 15.32 -48.32
CA PHE A 84 18.33 14.64 -47.09
C PHE A 84 16.83 14.76 -46.84
N ASP A 85 16.03 14.18 -47.74
CA ASP A 85 14.63 13.88 -47.47
C ASP A 85 14.55 12.79 -46.39
N THR A 86 14.44 13.20 -45.13
CA THR A 86 14.30 12.27 -44.01
C THR A 86 12.86 11.79 -43.97
N VAL A 87 12.55 10.78 -44.80
CA VAL A 87 11.22 10.11 -44.88
C VAL A 87 10.70 9.69 -43.49
N PHE A 88 11.59 9.41 -42.54
CA PHE A 88 11.25 9.05 -41.16
C PHE A 88 11.83 10.02 -40.12
N PRO A 89 11.01 10.82 -39.41
CA PRO A 89 11.50 11.85 -38.49
C PRO A 89 11.93 11.27 -37.12
N ILE A 90 13.11 10.67 -37.05
CA ILE A 90 13.65 9.99 -35.84
C ILE A 90 13.58 10.89 -34.59
N PHE A 91 14.02 12.14 -34.69
CA PHE A 91 14.01 13.07 -33.54
C PHE A 91 12.60 13.40 -33.03
N THR A 92 11.63 13.54 -33.93
CA THR A 92 10.22 13.78 -33.56
C THR A 92 9.63 12.55 -32.86
N VAL A 93 10.00 11.34 -33.30
CA VAL A 93 9.55 10.08 -32.68
C VAL A 93 10.15 9.90 -31.28
N VAL A 94 11.44 10.16 -31.11
CA VAL A 94 12.08 10.11 -29.77
C VAL A 94 11.45 11.15 -28.83
N GLN A 95 11.20 12.37 -29.32
CA GLN A 95 10.53 13.42 -28.54
C GLN A 95 9.11 13.01 -28.14
N PHE A 96 8.36 12.38 -29.04
CA PHE A 96 7.04 11.83 -28.74
C PHE A 96 7.09 10.76 -27.66
N LEU A 97 8.03 9.79 -27.76
CA LEU A 97 8.18 8.74 -26.77
C LEU A 97 8.50 9.30 -25.37
N PHE A 98 9.34 10.34 -25.28
CA PHE A 98 9.61 10.99 -23.99
C PHE A 98 8.37 11.69 -23.40
N TYR A 99 7.68 12.54 -24.16
CA TYR A 99 6.56 13.31 -23.61
C TYR A 99 5.32 12.45 -23.34
N VAL A 100 4.94 11.59 -24.30
CA VAL A 100 3.78 10.70 -24.12
C VAL A 100 4.11 9.57 -23.15
N GLY A 101 5.32 9.02 -23.18
CA GLY A 101 5.76 8.02 -22.21
C GLY A 101 5.76 8.57 -20.78
N TRP A 102 6.30 9.76 -20.56
CA TRP A 102 6.25 10.39 -19.24
C TRP A 102 4.81 10.69 -18.80
N PHE A 103 3.97 11.21 -19.71
CA PHE A 103 2.56 11.41 -19.40
C PHE A 103 1.86 10.10 -18.99
N LYS A 104 2.13 9.00 -19.70
CA LYS A 104 1.58 7.68 -19.43
C LYS A 104 2.00 7.11 -18.08
N VAL A 105 3.29 7.18 -17.75
CA VAL A 105 3.79 6.81 -16.40
C VAL A 105 3.05 7.58 -15.31
N GLY A 106 2.77 8.86 -15.53
CA GLY A 106 1.98 9.66 -14.60
C GLY A 106 0.52 9.21 -14.46
N GLN A 107 -0.09 8.68 -15.54
CA GLN A 107 -1.45 8.14 -15.49
C GLN A 107 -1.51 6.82 -14.72
N ASP A 108 -0.50 5.97 -14.88
CA ASP A 108 -0.44 4.64 -14.27
C ASP A 108 -0.21 4.78 -12.75
N LEU A 109 0.71 5.67 -12.34
CA LEU A 109 0.96 5.98 -10.92
C LEU A 109 -0.25 6.60 -10.18
N MET A 110 -1.24 7.14 -10.90
CA MET A 110 -2.43 7.70 -10.29
C MET A 110 -3.45 6.64 -9.83
N ARG A 111 -3.33 5.37 -10.28
CA ARG A 111 -4.26 4.28 -9.90
C ARG A 111 -3.53 3.08 -9.28
N PRO A 112 -2.86 3.24 -8.13
CA PRO A 112 -1.98 2.21 -7.55
C PRO A 112 -2.68 0.95 -6.99
N PHE A 113 -4.02 0.89 -7.03
CA PHE A 113 -4.84 -0.23 -6.57
C PHE A 113 -5.61 -0.89 -7.72
N GLY A 114 -5.11 -0.76 -8.94
CA GLY A 114 -5.69 -1.40 -10.10
C GLY A 114 -5.37 -2.90 -10.16
N LEU A 115 -5.39 -3.41 -11.39
CA LEU A 115 -5.07 -4.80 -11.72
C LEU A 115 -3.85 -4.86 -12.66
N ASP A 116 -3.12 -3.76 -12.80
CA ASP A 116 -1.92 -3.72 -13.63
C ASP A 116 -0.78 -4.44 -12.88
N ASP A 117 0.19 -4.97 -13.63
CA ASP A 117 1.27 -5.79 -13.05
C ASP A 117 2.15 -5.01 -12.04
N ASP A 118 2.18 -3.68 -12.15
CA ASP A 118 2.95 -2.77 -11.28
C ASP A 118 2.13 -2.23 -10.08
N ASP A 119 0.86 -2.62 -9.96
CA ASP A 119 -0.02 -2.19 -8.86
C ASP A 119 0.25 -2.93 -7.54
N ILE A 120 -0.24 -2.35 -6.44
CA ILE A 120 -0.14 -3.00 -5.13
C ILE A 120 -1.16 -4.14 -5.07
N GLU A 121 -0.67 -5.36 -4.83
CA GLU A 121 -1.50 -6.57 -4.59
C GLU A 121 -2.24 -6.51 -3.22
N LEU A 122 -3.23 -5.62 -3.12
CA LEU A 122 -3.95 -5.38 -1.87
C LEU A 122 -4.69 -6.63 -1.37
N SER A 123 -5.25 -7.43 -2.29
CA SER A 123 -5.92 -8.71 -1.97
C SER A 123 -4.98 -9.69 -1.28
N TYR A 124 -3.79 -9.89 -1.84
CA TYR A 124 -2.77 -10.76 -1.26
C TYR A 124 -2.35 -10.30 0.14
N ILE A 125 -2.09 -8.99 0.30
CA ILE A 125 -1.67 -8.42 1.58
C ILE A 125 -2.78 -8.57 2.63
N LEU A 126 -4.05 -8.35 2.26
CA LEU A 126 -5.19 -8.48 3.16
C LEU A 126 -5.35 -9.93 3.64
N ASP A 127 -5.37 -10.88 2.71
CA ASP A 127 -5.56 -12.31 3.02
C ASP A 127 -4.43 -12.84 3.89
N ARG A 128 -3.18 -12.47 3.56
CA ARG A 128 -2.00 -12.82 4.37
C ARG A 128 -2.09 -12.27 5.79
N ASN A 129 -2.45 -11.00 5.96
CA ASN A 129 -2.57 -10.38 7.28
C ASN A 129 -3.69 -11.02 8.11
N LEU A 130 -4.80 -11.38 7.47
CA LEU A 130 -5.91 -12.06 8.14
C LEU A 130 -5.48 -13.44 8.65
N VAL A 131 -4.84 -14.26 7.81
CA VAL A 131 -4.37 -15.60 8.19
C VAL A 131 -3.34 -15.54 9.33
N ILE A 132 -2.35 -14.63 9.23
CA ILE A 132 -1.33 -14.46 10.28
C ILE A 132 -1.95 -13.99 11.59
N SER A 133 -2.93 -13.08 11.53
CA SER A 133 -3.59 -12.57 12.75
C SER A 133 -4.33 -13.69 13.49
N PHE A 134 -5.07 -14.54 12.78
CA PHE A 134 -5.72 -15.70 13.41
C PHE A 134 -4.71 -16.72 13.94
N ALA A 135 -3.66 -17.02 13.18
CA ALA A 135 -2.62 -17.93 13.65
C ALA A 135 -1.94 -17.44 14.94
N ILE A 136 -1.68 -16.14 15.08
CA ILE A 136 -1.12 -15.56 16.31
C ILE A 136 -2.08 -15.74 17.49
N VAL A 137 -3.37 -15.43 17.30
CA VAL A 137 -4.39 -15.57 18.36
C VAL A 137 -4.51 -17.03 18.80
N ASP A 138 -4.55 -17.97 17.85
CA ASP A 138 -4.64 -19.40 18.13
C ASP A 138 -3.41 -19.90 18.90
N CYS A 139 -2.19 -19.47 18.53
CA CYS A 139 -0.97 -19.79 19.26
C CYS A 139 -0.99 -19.24 20.70
N LEU A 140 -1.43 -17.99 20.87
CA LEU A 140 -1.52 -17.36 22.20
C LEU A 140 -2.59 -18.01 23.10
N GLN A 141 -3.65 -18.56 22.52
CA GLN A 141 -4.69 -19.29 23.26
C GLN A 141 -4.28 -20.74 23.59
N ALA A 142 -3.47 -21.37 22.75
CA ALA A 142 -2.96 -22.72 22.96
C ALA A 142 -1.79 -22.78 23.97
N ASP A 143 -0.98 -21.72 24.06
CA ASP A 143 0.09 -21.62 25.04
C ASP A 143 -0.47 -21.43 26.47
N GLN A 144 -0.12 -22.34 27.38
CA GLN A 144 -0.24 -22.07 28.82
C GLN A 144 0.63 -20.84 29.16
N PRO A 145 0.21 -19.94 30.08
CA PRO A 145 1.01 -18.77 30.42
C PRO A 145 2.38 -19.24 30.90
N ARG A 146 3.44 -18.90 30.16
CA ARG A 146 4.81 -19.17 30.59
C ARG A 146 5.01 -18.47 31.93
N GLN A 147 5.19 -19.27 32.99
CA GLN A 147 5.64 -18.77 34.27
C GLN A 147 7.05 -18.23 34.06
N PHE A 148 7.18 -16.92 33.88
CA PHE A 148 8.47 -16.28 33.89
C PHE A 148 8.93 -16.19 35.36
N PRO A 149 9.92 -16.98 35.81
CA PRO A 149 10.57 -16.65 37.07
C PRO A 149 11.18 -15.24 36.92
N PHE A 150 10.96 -14.41 37.93
CA PHE A 150 11.26 -12.98 38.03
C PHE A 150 12.73 -12.58 37.73
N CYS A 151 13.61 -13.51 37.35
CA CYS A 151 15.06 -13.32 37.33
C CYS A 151 15.74 -13.41 35.95
N THR A 152 15.02 -13.37 34.83
CA THR A 152 15.64 -13.55 33.49
C THR A 152 15.43 -12.41 32.49
N LEU A 153 15.16 -11.18 32.94
CA LEU A 153 15.13 -9.99 32.06
C LEU A 153 16.50 -9.31 31.87
N ILE A 154 17.58 -10.08 31.76
CA ILE A 154 18.88 -9.54 31.29
C ILE A 154 19.47 -10.35 30.12
N GLN A 155 19.00 -11.57 29.81
CA GLN A 155 19.67 -12.41 28.78
C GLN A 155 18.97 -12.47 27.41
N TYR A 156 17.72 -12.02 27.28
CA TYR A 156 16.93 -12.25 26.06
C TYR A 156 17.15 -11.24 24.92
N SER A 157 18.23 -10.45 24.97
CA SER A 157 18.62 -9.56 23.87
C SER A 157 19.53 -10.23 22.82
N SER A 158 19.85 -11.52 22.91
CA SER A 158 20.87 -12.10 22.00
C SER A 158 20.67 -13.52 21.44
N CYS A 159 19.67 -14.33 21.83
CA CYS A 159 19.76 -15.78 21.50
C CYS A 159 18.84 -16.40 20.44
N ASP A 160 17.72 -15.83 19.98
CA ASP A 160 16.81 -16.60 19.08
C ASP A 160 16.84 -16.18 17.58
N PHE A 161 17.93 -15.58 17.13
CA PHE A 161 18.22 -15.39 15.69
C PHE A 161 18.95 -16.60 15.05
N TYR A 162 19.23 -17.65 15.81
CA TYR A 162 19.95 -18.85 15.34
C TYR A 162 19.28 -20.15 15.81
N LEU A 163 18.26 -20.65 15.09
CA LEU A 163 18.16 -22.09 14.76
C LEU A 163 17.08 -22.34 13.69
N GLY A 164 17.34 -21.83 12.48
CA GLY A 164 16.95 -22.56 11.27
C GLY A 164 17.98 -23.66 11.01
N GLN A 165 17.53 -24.80 10.45
CA GLN A 165 18.27 -26.05 10.16
C GLN A 165 18.45 -26.95 11.41
N THR A 166 18.04 -28.22 11.49
CA THR A 166 18.17 -29.36 10.55
C THR A 166 17.18 -30.51 10.85
N MET A 167 16.67 -31.14 9.78
CA MET A 167 16.31 -32.56 9.55
C MET A 167 16.10 -33.56 10.73
N GLY A 168 14.99 -34.32 10.63
CA GLY A 168 15.03 -35.80 10.63
C GLY A 168 14.63 -36.55 11.91
N PRO A 169 14.17 -37.81 11.81
CA PRO A 169 13.03 -38.35 12.56
C PRO A 169 13.41 -39.32 13.69
N ASP A 170 12.59 -39.41 14.75
CA ASP A 170 12.41 -40.67 15.49
C ASP A 170 11.19 -40.66 16.44
N LEU A 171 10.62 -41.86 16.63
CA LEU A 171 9.52 -42.29 17.52
C LEU A 171 8.06 -42.09 17.07
N ARG A 172 7.59 -42.92 16.12
CA ARG A 172 6.95 -44.22 16.42
C ARG A 172 6.67 -45.00 15.12
#